data_AF-A0A7X5DH52-F1
#
_entry.id   AF-A0A7X5DH52-F1
#
_cell.length_a   1.000
_cell.length_b   1.000
_cell.length_c   1.000
_cell.angle_alpha   90.00
_cell.angle_beta   90.00
_cell.angle_gamma   90.00
#
_symmetry.space_group_name_H-M   'P 1'
#
loop_
_entity.id
_entity.type
_entity.pdbx_description
1 polymer ?
#
loop_
_entity_poly.entity_id
_entity_poly.type
_entity_poly.pdbx_seq_one_letter_code
_entity_poly.pdbx_strand_id
1 'polypeptide(L)'
;SPAPGGEVQLTAPKGSAPKTKEQKRREAEARNRAYAALKNHRKRIAQLDEQMERDNARMEELLAMMADPDFYVNEDASSDAIAEHAKLKQRLAAAEEEWFTLTEELETEMARQQEQA
;
A
#
# COMPACT_ATOMS: atom_id res chain seq x y z
N SER A 1 -33.54 66.50 -7.10
CA SER A 1 -33.30 66.40 -5.65
C SER A 1 -34.61 66.48 -4.89
N PRO A 2 -34.79 65.81 -3.72
CA PRO A 2 -33.90 64.88 -3.01
C PRO A 2 -34.55 63.53 -2.56
N ALA A 3 -33.72 62.58 -2.08
CA ALA A 3 -34.05 61.36 -1.30
C ALA A 3 -34.05 61.69 0.24
N PRO A 4 -34.27 60.78 1.24
CA PRO A 4 -33.47 59.53 1.50
C PRO A 4 -34.15 58.38 2.30
N GLY A 5 -33.39 57.30 2.57
CA GLY A 5 -33.60 56.29 3.64
C GLY A 5 -33.82 54.86 3.11
N GLY A 6 -32.84 53.96 3.05
CA GLY A 6 -32.19 53.29 4.21
C GLY A 6 -33.06 52.09 4.60
N GLU A 7 -32.71 50.84 4.36
CA GLU A 7 -31.90 50.07 5.31
C GLU A 7 -31.40 48.73 4.74
N VAL A 8 -30.09 48.53 4.93
CA VAL A 8 -29.40 47.28 5.29
C VAL A 8 -29.32 46.16 4.25
N GLN A 9 -28.17 46.20 3.55
CA GLN A 9 -27.41 45.05 3.06
C GLN A 9 -27.45 43.89 4.08
N LEU A 10 -28.08 42.77 3.71
CA LEU A 10 -27.84 41.50 4.39
C LEU A 10 -26.49 40.96 3.89
N THR A 11 -25.45 41.43 4.56
CA THR A 11 -24.06 41.02 4.39
C THR A 11 -23.88 39.50 4.45
N ALA A 12 -22.90 39.04 3.69
CA ALA A 12 -22.48 37.66 3.44
C ALA A 12 -22.50 36.72 4.66
N PRO A 13 -22.70 35.40 4.46
CA PRO A 13 -22.48 34.43 5.52
C PRO A 13 -21.02 34.52 6.01
N LYS A 14 -20.92 34.93 7.28
CA LYS A 14 -19.80 34.88 8.22
C LYS A 14 -18.66 33.96 7.79
N GLY A 15 -17.47 34.56 7.68
CA GLY A 15 -16.20 33.85 7.72
C GLY A 15 -16.21 32.84 8.87
N SER A 16 -15.81 31.62 8.56
CA SER A 16 -15.74 30.50 9.49
C SER A 16 -15.07 30.89 10.80
N ALA A 17 -15.72 30.58 11.92
CA ALA A 17 -15.14 30.78 13.25
C ALA A 17 -13.76 30.10 13.34
N PRO A 18 -12.78 30.69 14.05
CA PRO A 18 -11.43 30.14 14.12
C PRO A 18 -11.46 28.70 14.69
N LYS A 19 -10.83 27.76 13.96
CA LYS A 19 -10.78 26.33 14.31
C LYS A 19 -10.38 26.13 15.78
N THR A 20 -11.13 25.30 16.50
CA THR A 20 -10.85 24.99 17.90
C THR A 20 -9.54 24.20 18.05
N LYS A 21 -8.90 24.27 19.23
CA LYS A 21 -7.67 23.52 19.53
C LYS A 21 -7.85 22.01 19.32
N GLU A 22 -9.05 21.50 19.63
CA GLU A 22 -9.41 20.09 19.46
C GLU A 22 -9.50 19.70 17.98
N GLN A 23 -10.08 20.54 17.13
CA GLN A 23 -10.13 20.32 15.68
C GLN A 23 -8.71 20.26 15.09
N LYS A 24 -7.83 21.19 15.48
CA LYS A 24 -6.43 21.20 15.02
C LYS A 24 -5.66 19.94 15.44
N ARG A 25 -5.90 19.42 16.66
CA ARG A 25 -5.27 18.18 17.13
C ARG A 25 -5.73 16.96 16.32
N ARG A 26 -7.03 16.84 16.07
CA ARG A 26 -7.58 15.73 15.27
C ARG A 26 -7.07 15.74 13.84
N GLU A 27 -6.98 16.92 13.22
CA GLU A 27 -6.41 17.08 11.88
C GLU A 27 -4.93 16.69 11.85
N ALA A 28 -4.14 17.11 12.84
CA ALA A 28 -2.73 16.75 12.95
C ALA A 28 -2.52 15.24 13.16
N GLU A 29 -3.33 14.61 14.02
CA GLU A 29 -3.31 13.16 14.24
C GLU A 29 -3.71 12.38 12.99
N ALA A 30 -4.75 12.82 12.26
CA ALA A 30 -5.15 12.19 11.02
C ALA A 30 -4.04 12.24 9.96
N ARG A 31 -3.40 13.41 9.80
CA ARG A 31 -2.25 13.57 8.91
C ARG A 31 -1.08 12.69 9.32
N ASN A 32 -0.71 12.67 10.60
CA ASN A 32 0.39 11.84 11.07
C ASN A 32 0.13 10.34 10.86
N ARG A 33 -1.10 9.87 11.10
CA ARG A 33 -1.49 8.48 10.82
C ARG A 33 -1.37 8.15 9.33
N ALA A 34 -1.85 9.03 8.45
CA ALA A 34 -1.74 8.85 7.01
C ALA A 34 -0.28 8.76 6.55
N TYR A 35 0.59 9.67 7.02
CA TYR A 35 2.02 9.62 6.71
C TYR A 35 2.71 8.35 7.23
N ALA A 36 2.36 7.91 8.45
CA ALA A 36 2.91 6.68 9.03
C ALA A 36 2.47 5.44 8.25
N ALA A 37 1.19 5.37 7.85
CA ALA A 37 0.67 4.30 7.01
C ALA A 37 1.42 4.24 5.67
N LEU A 38 1.50 5.36 4.92
CA LEU A 38 2.24 5.43 3.66
C LEU A 38 3.70 4.94 3.77
N LYS A 39 4.39 5.31 4.86
CA LYS A 39 5.77 4.86 5.10
C LYS A 39 5.83 3.35 5.33
N ASN A 40 4.89 2.80 6.10
CA ASN A 40 4.81 1.37 6.37
C ASN A 40 4.49 0.57 5.10
N HIS A 41 3.52 1.03 4.30
CA HIS A 41 3.16 0.44 3.01
C HIS A 41 4.35 0.38 2.07
N ARG A 42 5.05 1.51 1.85
CA ARG A 42 6.27 1.53 1.00
C ARG A 42 7.34 0.57 1.48
N LYS A 43 7.57 0.50 2.79
CA LYS A 43 8.54 -0.43 3.36
C LYS A 43 8.13 -1.88 3.11
N ARG A 44 6.84 -2.20 3.29
CA ARG A 44 6.34 -3.56 3.11
C ARG A 44 6.37 -3.99 1.64
N ILE A 45 6.00 -3.11 0.72
CA ILE A 45 6.11 -3.31 -0.73
C ILE A 45 7.55 -3.67 -1.11
N ALA A 46 8.54 -2.87 -0.68
CA ALA A 46 9.96 -3.17 -0.97
C ALA A 46 10.42 -4.51 -0.38
N GLN A 47 9.93 -4.89 0.80
CA GLN A 47 10.23 -6.20 1.39
C GLN A 47 9.59 -7.36 0.60
N LEU A 48 8.39 -7.15 0.04
CA LEU A 48 7.72 -8.12 -0.81
C LEU A 48 8.47 -8.27 -2.14
N ASP A 49 8.93 -7.17 -2.74
CA ASP A 49 9.77 -7.20 -3.94
C ASP A 49 11.03 -8.06 -3.73
N GLU A 50 11.81 -7.77 -2.69
CA GLU A 50 13.00 -8.56 -2.35
C GLU A 50 12.66 -10.03 -2.06
N GLN A 51 11.51 -10.30 -1.45
CA GLN A 51 11.08 -11.66 -1.14
C GLN A 51 10.71 -12.43 -2.43
N MET A 52 9.95 -11.80 -3.33
CA MET A 52 9.57 -12.39 -4.61
C MET A 52 10.78 -12.61 -5.51
N GLU A 53 11.76 -11.70 -5.54
CA GLU A 53 13.02 -11.91 -6.27
C GLU A 53 13.77 -13.16 -5.77
N ARG A 54 13.93 -13.31 -4.45
CA ARG A 54 14.57 -14.50 -3.87
C ARG A 54 13.78 -15.78 -4.17
N ASP A 55 12.46 -15.72 -4.11
CA ASP A 55 11.60 -16.87 -4.34
C ASP A 55 11.58 -17.31 -5.79
N ASN A 56 11.57 -16.35 -6.72
CA ASN A 56 11.70 -16.62 -8.15
C ASN A 56 13.07 -17.22 -8.49
N ALA A 57 14.16 -16.71 -7.92
CA ALA A 57 15.48 -17.29 -8.13
C ALA A 57 15.53 -18.76 -7.65
N ARG A 58 14.99 -19.04 -6.46
CA ARG A 58 14.93 -20.41 -5.94
C ARG A 58 14.00 -21.31 -6.77
N MET A 59 12.91 -20.76 -7.30
CA MET A 59 12.01 -21.45 -8.22
C MET A 59 12.75 -21.92 -9.48
N GLU A 60 13.54 -21.02 -10.09
CA GLU A 60 14.34 -21.32 -11.28
C GLU A 60 15.38 -22.41 -11.00
N GLU A 61 16.07 -22.35 -9.86
CA GLU A 61 17.00 -23.40 -9.43
C GLU A 61 16.33 -24.78 -9.32
N LEU A 62 15.16 -24.84 -8.68
CA LEU A 62 14.42 -26.09 -8.50
C LEU A 62 13.90 -26.61 -9.85
N LEU A 63 13.41 -25.73 -10.72
CA LEU A 63 12.97 -26.11 -12.07
C LEU A 63 14.12 -26.65 -12.92
N ALA A 64 15.31 -26.04 -12.84
CA ALA A 64 16.49 -26.53 -13.52
C ALA A 64 16.91 -27.92 -13.00
N MET A 65 16.82 -28.14 -11.67
CA MET A 65 17.11 -29.44 -11.07
C MET A 65 16.09 -30.51 -11.49
N MET A 66 14.79 -30.18 -11.52
CA MET A 66 13.72 -31.10 -11.93
C MET A 66 13.76 -31.45 -13.43
N ALA A 67 14.45 -30.63 -14.25
CA ALA A 67 14.67 -30.91 -15.66
C ALA A 67 15.77 -31.95 -15.91
N ASP A 68 16.60 -32.26 -14.90
CA ASP A 68 17.61 -33.31 -14.99
C ASP A 68 16.95 -34.71 -14.90
N PRO A 69 17.13 -35.60 -15.90
CA PRO A 69 16.60 -36.96 -15.85
C PRO A 69 17.08 -37.78 -14.65
N ASP A 70 18.29 -37.52 -14.15
CA ASP A 70 18.86 -38.25 -13.01
C ASP A 70 18.29 -37.78 -11.66
N PHE A 71 17.55 -36.66 -11.63
CA PHE A 71 16.92 -36.12 -10.43
C PHE A 71 16.06 -37.17 -9.72
N TYR A 72 15.21 -37.87 -10.48
CA TYR A 72 14.24 -38.84 -9.97
C TYR A 72 14.86 -40.15 -9.47
N VAL A 73 16.19 -40.32 -9.58
CA VAL A 73 16.89 -41.49 -9.04
C VAL A 73 16.91 -41.46 -7.51
N ASN A 74 16.93 -40.27 -6.90
CA ASN A 74 16.84 -40.10 -5.45
C ASN A 74 15.44 -39.63 -5.07
N GLU A 75 14.59 -40.57 -4.64
CA GLU A 75 13.18 -40.33 -4.34
C GLU A 75 12.97 -39.29 -3.21
N ASP A 76 13.75 -39.38 -2.13
CA ASP A 76 13.64 -38.45 -0.99
C ASP A 76 14.01 -37.02 -1.41
N ALA A 77 15.16 -36.85 -2.07
CA ALA A 77 15.61 -35.55 -2.53
C ALA A 77 14.66 -34.96 -3.60
N SER A 78 14.11 -35.81 -4.47
CA SER A 78 13.11 -35.41 -5.46
C SER A 78 11.82 -34.90 -4.82
N SER A 79 11.32 -35.64 -3.83
CA SER A 79 10.10 -35.31 -3.11
C SER A 79 10.23 -33.98 -2.36
N ASP A 80 11.36 -33.76 -1.68
CA ASP A 80 11.65 -32.52 -0.96
C ASP A 80 11.68 -31.30 -1.88
N ALA A 81 12.38 -31.41 -3.02
CA ALA A 81 12.46 -30.33 -4.01
C ALA A 81 11.10 -30.01 -4.65
N ILE A 82 10.27 -31.04 -4.94
CA ILE A 82 8.90 -30.83 -5.44
C ILE A 82 8.03 -30.13 -4.39
N ALA A 83 8.15 -30.54 -3.12
CA ALA A 83 7.41 -29.94 -2.02
C ALA A 83 7.84 -28.48 -1.78
N GLU A 84 9.14 -28.17 -1.89
CA GLU A 84 9.66 -26.81 -1.83
C GLU A 84 9.11 -25.96 -2.97
N HIS A 85 9.16 -26.45 -4.22
CA HIS A 85 8.61 -25.78 -5.40
C HIS A 85 7.11 -25.47 -5.23
N ALA A 86 6.33 -26.39 -4.68
CA ALA A 86 4.91 -26.16 -4.38
C ALA A 86 4.70 -25.04 -3.34
N LYS A 87 5.51 -25.02 -2.27
CA LYS A 87 5.46 -23.97 -1.24
C LYS A 87 5.88 -22.61 -1.78
N LEU A 88 6.90 -22.54 -2.64
CA LEU A 88 7.33 -21.29 -3.26
C LEU A 88 6.22 -20.70 -4.13
N LYS A 89 5.51 -21.52 -4.91
CA LYS A 89 4.37 -21.03 -5.71
C LYS A 89 3.28 -20.41 -4.83
N GLN A 90 2.97 -21.03 -3.69
CA GLN A 90 2.02 -20.49 -2.73
C GLN A 90 2.51 -19.18 -2.11
N ARG A 91 3.79 -19.11 -1.74
CA ARG A 91 4.39 -17.92 -1.13
C ARG A 91 4.45 -16.75 -2.11
N LEU A 92 4.81 -17.01 -3.37
CA LEU A 92 4.79 -16.01 -4.44
C LEU A 92 3.39 -15.46 -4.67
N ALA A 93 2.39 -16.33 -4.84
CA ALA A 93 1.01 -15.90 -5.04
C ALA A 93 0.49 -15.03 -3.87
N ALA A 94 0.80 -15.40 -2.63
CA ALA A 94 0.43 -14.61 -1.45
C ALA A 94 1.18 -13.26 -1.39
N ALA A 95 2.47 -13.26 -1.75
CA ALA A 95 3.27 -12.04 -1.79
C ALA A 95 2.78 -11.06 -2.89
N GLU A 96 2.42 -11.58 -4.07
CA GLU A 96 1.84 -10.81 -5.17
C GLU A 96 0.50 -10.18 -4.78
N GLU A 97 -0.40 -10.94 -4.15
CA GLU A 97 -1.70 -10.43 -3.68
C GLU A 97 -1.53 -9.33 -2.62
N GLU A 98 -0.63 -9.52 -1.65
CA GLU A 98 -0.33 -8.51 -0.64
C GLU A 98 0.31 -7.26 -1.28
N TRP A 99 1.25 -7.44 -2.20
CA TRP A 99 1.91 -6.34 -2.91
C TRP A 99 0.92 -5.52 -3.72
N PHE A 100 0.01 -6.18 -4.44
CA PHE A 100 -1.04 -5.54 -5.22
C PHE A 100 -1.95 -4.70 -4.32
N THR A 101 -2.47 -5.31 -3.26
CA THR A 101 -3.33 -4.63 -2.27
C THR A 101 -2.66 -3.39 -1.68
N LEU A 102 -1.40 -3.53 -1.22
CA LEU A 102 -0.67 -2.42 -0.61
C LEU A 102 -0.37 -1.30 -1.60
N THR A 103 -0.12 -1.64 -2.86
CA THR A 103 0.12 -0.66 -3.93
C THR A 103 -1.16 0.12 -4.25
N GLU A 104 -2.31 -0.55 -4.38
CA GLU A 104 -3.61 0.11 -4.57
C GLU A 104 -3.97 1.04 -3.39
N GLU A 105 -3.74 0.59 -2.15
CA GLU A 105 -3.95 1.41 -0.95
C GLU A 105 -3.02 2.63 -0.94
N LEU A 106 -1.75 2.45 -1.32
CA LEU A 106 -0.76 3.53 -1.42
C LEU A 106 -1.20 4.57 -2.45
N GLU A 107 -1.58 4.13 -3.66
CA GLU A 107 -2.05 5.00 -4.74
C GLU A 107 -3.31 5.78 -4.34
N THR A 108 -4.29 5.08 -3.76
CA THR A 108 -5.54 5.69 -3.26
C THR A 108 -5.25 6.77 -2.22
N GLU A 109 -4.36 6.50 -1.26
CA GLU A 109 -4.04 7.46 -0.21
C GLU A 109 -3.20 8.63 -0.75
N MET A 110 -2.31 8.40 -1.71
CA MET A 110 -1.59 9.48 -2.39
C MET A 110 -2.54 10.40 -3.19
N ALA A 111 -3.53 9.84 -3.90
CA ALA A 111 -4.53 10.61 -4.62
C ALA A 111 -5.37 11.48 -3.66
N ARG A 112 -5.83 10.92 -2.53
CA ARG A 112 -6.54 11.69 -1.49
C ARG A 112 -5.71 12.85 -0.94
N GLN A 113 -4.40 12.66 -0.77
CA GLN A 113 -3.52 13.73 -0.29
C GLN A 113 -3.31 14.83 -1.33
N GLN A 114 -3.25 14.48 -2.61
CA GLN A 114 -3.18 15.46 -3.70
C GLN A 114 -4.45 16.30 -3.82
N GLU A 115 -5.63 15.69 -3.64
CA GLU A 115 -6.92 16.40 -3.65
C GLU A 115 -7.12 17.33 -2.45
N GLN A 116 -6.45 17.05 -1.32
CA GLN A 116 -6.53 17.83 -0.08
C GLN A 116 -5.43 18.87 0.09
N ALA A 117 -4.43 18.88 -0.79
CA ALA A 117 -3.31 19.82 -0.82
C ALA A 117 -3.67 21.11 -1.57
#